data_AF-A0A952V156-F1
#
_entry.id   AF-A0A952V156-F1
#
_cell.length_a   1.000
_cell.length_b   1.000
_cell.length_c   1.000
_cell.angle_alpha   90.00
_cell.angle_beta   90.00
_cell.angle_gamma   90.00
#
_symmetry.space_group_name_H-M   'P 1'
#
loop_
_entity.id
_entity.type
_entity.pdbx_description
1 polymer ?
#
loop_
_entity_poly.entity_id
_entity_poly.type
_entity_poly.pdbx_seq_one_letter_code
_entity_poly.pdbx_strand_id
1 'polypeptide(L)'
;MKLRIRGDSLRLRLTRPEVDALRERGRVEDATSFPDGAVFRYTLEVGAATTASFDARGIVVTLERGEAEAWCTSESVGVRGAVGPSSILVEKDFACLRPREDEDPAEHFPHPDAK
;
A
#
# COMPACT_ATOMS: atom_id res chain seq x y z
N MET A 1 -7.11 -0.27 -1.13
CA MET A 1 -5.76 -0.18 -0.50
C MET A 1 -5.94 0.55 0.81
N LYS A 2 -5.20 0.22 1.88
CA LYS A 2 -5.36 0.93 3.17
C LYS A 2 -4.18 1.86 3.43
N LEU A 3 -4.47 3.13 3.73
CA LEU A 3 -3.48 4.12 4.16
C LEU A 3 -3.57 4.35 5.67
N ARG A 4 -2.41 4.40 6.33
CA ARG A 4 -2.27 4.85 7.72
C ARG A 4 -1.17 5.90 7.83
N ILE A 5 -1.46 6.99 8.53
CA ILE A 5 -0.53 8.09 8.80
C ILE A 5 -0.32 8.22 10.31
N ARG A 6 0.94 8.39 10.75
CA ARG A 6 1.29 8.71 12.15
C ARG A 6 2.52 9.62 12.19
N GLY A 7 2.32 10.92 12.38
CA GLY A 7 3.41 11.89 12.20
C GLY A 7 4.00 11.75 10.79
N ASP A 8 5.33 11.72 10.69
CA ASP A 8 6.04 11.53 9.42
C ASP A 8 6.10 10.05 8.96
N SER A 9 5.21 9.20 9.45
CA SER A 9 5.15 7.78 9.06
C SER A 9 3.96 7.51 8.15
N LEU A 10 4.23 7.04 6.93
CA LEU A 10 3.25 6.57 5.97
C LEU A 10 3.29 5.04 5.91
N ARG A 11 2.13 4.40 6.04
CA ARG A 11 1.98 2.96 5.85
C ARG A 11 0.88 2.66 4.84
N LEU A 12 1.21 1.88 3.83
CA LEU A 12 0.27 1.33 2.87
C LEU A 12 0.13 -0.17 3.11
N ARG A 13 -1.10 -0.66 3.11
CA ARG A 13 -1.39 -2.10 3.14
C ARG A 13 -2.18 -2.49 1.91
N LEU A 14 -1.70 -3.52 1.22
CA LEU A 14 -2.26 -3.98 -0.04
C LEU A 14 -2.91 -5.35 0.11
N THR A 15 -4.14 -5.50 -0.35
CA THR A 15 -4.80 -6.80 -0.51
C THR A 15 -4.13 -7.63 -1.62
N ARG A 16 -4.46 -8.92 -1.76
CA ARG A 16 -3.89 -9.75 -2.84
C ARG A 16 -4.18 -9.19 -4.23
N PRO A 17 -5.43 -8.79 -4.58
CA PRO A 17 -5.70 -8.19 -5.88
C PRO A 17 -4.91 -6.90 -6.14
N GLU A 18 -4.60 -6.15 -5.09
CA GLU A 18 -3.79 -4.93 -5.18
C GLU A 18 -2.31 -5.24 -5.40
N VAL A 19 -1.77 -6.25 -4.72
CA VAL A 19 -0.38 -6.72 -4.99
C VAL A 19 -0.28 -7.21 -6.44
N ASP A 20 -1.27 -7.96 -6.92
CA ASP A 20 -1.31 -8.43 -8.31
C ASP A 20 -1.42 -7.26 -9.29
N ALA A 21 -2.27 -6.26 -9.01
CA ALA A 21 -2.38 -5.06 -9.83
C ALA A 21 -1.08 -4.23 -9.84
N LEU A 22 -0.38 -4.11 -8.70
CA LEU A 22 0.93 -3.45 -8.64
C LEU A 22 1.96 -4.20 -9.50
N ARG A 23 1.97 -5.53 -9.42
CA ARG A 23 2.87 -6.38 -10.20
C ARG A 23 2.61 -6.28 -11.71
N GLU A 24 1.35 -6.33 -12.12
CA GLU A 24 0.97 -6.36 -13.54
C GLU A 24 1.00 -4.99 -14.20
N ARG A 25 0.53 -3.95 -13.49
CA ARG A 25 0.29 -2.62 -14.04
C ARG A 25 1.31 -1.59 -13.57
N GLY A 26 2.10 -1.92 -12.54
CA GLY A 26 3.08 -1.02 -11.94
C GLY A 26 2.46 0.09 -11.09
N ARG A 27 1.15 0.05 -10.82
CA ARG A 27 0.44 1.11 -10.10
C ARG A 27 -0.87 0.63 -9.47
N VAL A 28 -1.13 1.07 -8.26
CA VAL A 28 -2.41 0.93 -7.54
C VAL A 28 -2.76 2.29 -6.93
N GLU A 29 -4.00 2.71 -7.08
CA GLU A 29 -4.51 3.97 -6.56
C GLU A 29 -5.83 3.72 -5.85
N ASP A 30 -6.04 4.45 -4.76
CA ASP A 30 -7.30 4.50 -4.04
C ASP A 30 -7.58 5.94 -3.60
N ALA A 31 -8.83 6.24 -3.23
CA ALA A 31 -9.30 7.59 -3.01
C ALA A 31 -10.38 7.70 -1.94
N THR A 32 -10.39 8.83 -1.24
CA THR A 32 -11.45 9.22 -0.31
C THR A 32 -12.17 10.46 -0.86
N SER A 33 -13.48 10.34 -1.05
CA SER A 33 -14.34 11.45 -1.49
C SER A 33 -14.90 12.22 -0.30
N PHE A 34 -14.92 13.54 -0.41
CA PHE A 34 -15.42 14.46 0.63
C PHE A 34 -16.74 15.12 0.19
N PRO A 35 -17.57 15.61 1.15
CA PRO A 35 -18.89 16.17 0.84
C PRO A 35 -18.89 17.40 -0.08
N ASP A 36 -17.79 18.16 -0.11
CA ASP A 36 -17.59 19.34 -0.97
C ASP A 36 -17.13 18.99 -2.40
N GLY A 37 -16.99 17.70 -2.70
CA GLY A 37 -16.49 17.19 -3.97
C GLY A 37 -14.97 17.08 -4.04
N ALA A 38 -14.24 17.41 -2.98
CA ALA A 38 -12.81 17.15 -2.92
C ALA A 38 -12.53 15.64 -2.89
N VAL A 39 -11.40 15.24 -3.47
CA VAL A 39 -10.96 13.84 -3.51
C VAL A 39 -9.50 13.77 -3.08
N PHE A 40 -9.25 13.04 -1.99
CA PHE A 40 -7.91 12.72 -1.54
C PHE A 40 -7.47 11.38 -2.13
N ARG A 41 -6.41 11.37 -2.94
CA ARG A 41 -5.87 10.16 -3.56
C ARG A 41 -4.59 9.72 -2.87
N TYR A 42 -4.36 8.42 -2.87
CA TYR A 42 -3.11 7.84 -2.44
C TYR A 42 -2.74 6.71 -3.37
N THR A 43 -1.50 6.74 -3.84
CA THR A 43 -0.98 5.87 -4.89
C THR A 43 0.25 5.14 -4.41
N LEU A 44 0.33 3.85 -4.75
CA LEU A 44 1.58 3.10 -4.78
C LEU A 44 1.93 2.82 -6.24
N GLU A 45 3.15 3.14 -6.64
CA GLU A 45 3.63 2.87 -8.00
C GLU A 45 5.07 2.36 -8.02
N VAL A 46 5.45 1.80 -9.16
CA VAL A 46 6.79 1.28 -9.42
C VAL A 46 7.57 2.27 -10.27
N GLY A 47 8.78 2.63 -9.84
CA GLY A 47 9.62 3.61 -10.52
C GLY A 47 11.11 3.29 -10.40
N ALA A 48 11.94 4.31 -10.63
CA ALA A 48 13.40 4.17 -10.65
C ALA A 48 14.05 4.19 -9.26
N ALA A 49 13.35 4.73 -8.25
CA ALA A 49 13.85 4.84 -6.88
C ALA A 49 12.69 4.88 -5.88
N THR A 50 12.93 4.40 -4.68
CA THR A 50 11.97 4.46 -3.58
C THR A 50 11.83 5.89 -3.07
N THR A 51 10.66 6.50 -3.26
CA THR A 51 10.39 7.90 -2.91
C THR A 51 8.97 8.09 -2.35
N ALA A 52 8.72 9.23 -1.73
CA ALA A 52 7.38 9.70 -1.39
C ALA A 52 7.25 11.17 -1.79
N SER A 53 6.11 11.51 -2.40
CA SER A 53 5.78 12.88 -2.78
C SER A 53 4.31 13.17 -2.45
N PHE A 54 4.01 14.46 -2.37
CA PHE A 54 2.65 14.97 -2.22
C PHE A 54 2.39 16.00 -3.30
N ASP A 55 1.35 15.80 -4.09
CA ASP A 55 0.92 16.75 -5.12
C ASP A 55 -0.52 17.25 -4.84
N ALA A 56 -1.09 17.99 -5.80
CA ALA A 56 -2.44 18.55 -5.66
C ALA A 56 -3.55 17.50 -5.48
N ARG A 57 -3.30 16.22 -5.77
CA ARG A 57 -4.26 15.12 -5.72
C ARG A 57 -4.02 14.18 -4.54
N GLY A 58 -2.83 14.20 -3.93
CA GLY A 58 -2.55 13.55 -2.66
C GLY A 58 -1.17 12.89 -2.60
N ILE A 59 -1.07 11.73 -1.96
CA ILE A 59 0.21 11.05 -1.69
C ILE A 59 0.57 10.11 -2.84
N VAL A 60 1.83 10.15 -3.27
CA VAL A 60 2.40 9.14 -4.17
C VAL A 60 3.62 8.52 -3.50
N VAL A 61 3.56 7.21 -3.26
CA VAL A 61 4.69 6.38 -2.85
C VAL A 61 5.18 5.62 -4.06
N THR A 62 6.46 5.77 -4.38
CA THR A 62 7.12 5.02 -5.46
C THR A 62 8.05 4.00 -4.81
N LEU A 63 8.03 2.74 -5.25
CA LEU A 63 9.04 1.74 -4.94
C LEU A 63 10.00 1.58 -6.12
N GLU A 64 11.28 1.36 -5.83
CA GLU A 64 12.23 0.92 -6.85
C GLU A 64 11.75 -0.40 -7.48
N ARG A 65 11.97 -0.55 -8.79
CA ARG A 65 11.45 -1.68 -9.59
C ARG A 65 11.87 -3.04 -9.06
N GLY A 66 13.15 -3.26 -8.80
CA GLY A 66 13.66 -4.51 -8.26
C GLY A 66 13.08 -4.81 -6.87
N GLU A 67 12.99 -3.81 -6.00
CA GLU A 67 12.37 -3.93 -4.68
C GLU A 67 10.88 -4.31 -4.76
N ALA A 68 10.12 -3.65 -5.64
CA ALA A 68 8.70 -3.93 -5.84
C ALA A 68 8.48 -5.34 -6.40
N GLU A 69 9.25 -5.75 -7.41
CA GLU A 69 9.15 -7.08 -8.01
C GLU A 69 9.46 -8.18 -6.99
N ALA A 70 10.58 -8.05 -6.28
CA ALA A 70 11.00 -9.00 -5.24
C ALA A 70 9.96 -9.12 -4.12
N TRP A 71 9.34 -8.01 -3.70
CA TRP A 71 8.30 -8.03 -2.67
C TRP A 71 7.00 -8.67 -3.15
N CYS A 72 6.54 -8.33 -4.37
CA CYS A 72 5.29 -8.88 -4.90
C CYS A 72 5.35 -10.40 -5.06
N THR A 73 6.50 -10.96 -5.45
CA THR A 73 6.65 -12.40 -5.73
C THR A 73 7.19 -13.24 -4.57
N SER A 74 7.47 -12.65 -3.42
CA SER A 74 8.03 -13.36 -2.25
C SER A 74 7.04 -13.50 -1.10
N GLU A 75 7.39 -14.31 -0.10
CA GLU A 75 6.68 -14.38 1.18
C GLU A 75 6.97 -13.18 2.11
N SER A 76 7.69 -12.15 1.62
CA SER A 76 7.99 -10.97 2.41
C SER A 76 6.71 -10.22 2.80
N VAL A 77 6.59 -9.91 4.08
CA VAL A 77 5.45 -9.17 4.65
C VAL A 77 5.42 -7.72 4.15
N GLY A 78 6.57 -7.08 3.96
CA GLY A 78 6.62 -5.67 3.64
C GLY A 78 7.98 -5.12 3.24
N VAL A 79 7.94 -3.91 2.71
CA VAL A 79 9.08 -3.08 2.28
C VAL A 79 9.16 -1.85 3.17
N ARG A 80 10.37 -1.50 3.62
CA ARG A 80 10.64 -0.33 4.46
C ARG A 80 11.52 0.66 3.69
N GLY A 81 11.11 1.91 3.66
CA GLY A 81 11.88 3.01 3.08
C GLY A 81 11.95 4.21 4.02
N ALA A 82 12.93 5.08 3.79
CA ALA A 82 13.01 6.40 4.41
C ALA A 82 13.35 7.43 3.33
N VAL A 83 12.56 8.49 3.27
CA VAL A 83 12.70 9.56 2.27
C VAL A 83 12.67 10.90 3.00
N GLY A 84 13.85 11.49 3.18
CA GLY A 84 14.00 12.66 4.03
C GLY A 84 13.54 12.36 5.47
N PRO A 85 12.62 13.16 6.06
CA PRO A 85 12.09 12.90 7.40
C PRO A 85 11.04 11.78 7.44
N SER A 86 10.50 11.37 6.28
CA SER A 86 9.37 10.46 6.23
C SER A 86 9.80 9.00 6.24
N SER A 87 9.18 8.20 7.10
CA SER A 87 9.30 6.74 7.07
C SER A 87 8.14 6.13 6.28
N ILE A 88 8.47 5.15 5.44
CA ILE A 88 7.53 4.47 4.54
C ILE A 88 7.52 2.98 4.89
N LEU A 89 6.32 2.41 4.95
CA LEU A 89 6.12 0.99 5.14
C LEU A 89 5.01 0.49 4.22
N VAL A 90 5.36 -0.32 3.24
CA VAL A 90 4.40 -1.01 2.37
C VAL A 90 4.28 -2.45 2.86
N GLU A 91 3.08 -2.93 3.16
CA GLU A 91 2.86 -4.29 3.68
C GLU A 91 1.74 -5.00 2.91
N LYS A 92 1.80 -6.33 2.91
CA LYS A 92 0.68 -7.18 2.52
C LYS A 92 -0.40 -7.09 3.59
N ASP A 93 -1.66 -6.98 3.18
CA ASP A 93 -2.80 -6.90 4.10
C ASP A 93 -3.27 -8.31 4.45
N PHE A 94 -2.94 -8.74 5.66
CA PHE A 94 -3.29 -10.06 6.17
C PHE A 94 -4.69 -10.07 6.78
N ALA A 95 -5.40 -11.19 6.61
CA ALA A 95 -6.73 -11.38 7.16
C ALA A 95 -6.69 -11.22 8.67
N CYS A 96 -7.59 -10.39 9.21
CA CYS A 96 -7.75 -10.28 10.65
C CYS A 96 -8.40 -11.56 11.20
N LEU A 97 -7.99 -11.99 12.40
CA LEU A 97 -8.60 -13.14 13.10
C LEU A 97 -10.10 -12.95 13.39
N ARG A 98 -10.58 -11.70 13.34
CA ARG A 98 -12.01 -11.35 13.34
C ARG A 98 -12.32 -10.62 12.04
N PRO A 99 -13.12 -11.20 11.13
CA PRO A 99 -13.58 -10.53 9.93
C PRO A 99 -14.33 -9.25 10.29
N ARG A 100 -14.15 -8.20 9.48
CA ARG A 100 -14.98 -7.00 9.53
C ARG A 100 -16.07 -7.13 8.47
N GLU A 101 -17.24 -6.56 8.72
CA GLU A 101 -18.41 -6.72 7.83
C GLU A 101 -18.20 -6.06 6.46
N ASP A 102 -17.28 -5.11 6.37
CA ASP A 102 -16.97 -4.31 5.17
C ASP A 102 -15.74 -4.79 4.38
N GLU A 103 -15.12 -5.90 4.78
CA GLU A 103 -13.92 -6.45 4.13
C GLU A 103 -14.20 -7.87 3.61
N ASP A 104 -13.84 -8.18 2.35
CA ASP A 104 -13.91 -9.55 1.83
C ASP A 104 -12.69 -10.36 2.31
N PRO A 105 -12.87 -11.36 3.20
CA PRO A 105 -11.78 -12.16 3.75
C PRO A 105 -10.92 -12.85 2.68
N ALA A 106 -11.48 -13.14 1.50
CA ALA A 106 -10.78 -13.81 0.41
C ALA A 106 -9.69 -12.93 -0.23
N GLU A 107 -9.83 -11.60 -0.15
CA GLU A 107 -8.87 -10.66 -0.73
C GLU A 107 -7.61 -10.49 0.12
N HIS A 108 -7.62 -10.91 1.39
CA HIS A 108 -6.49 -10.71 2.30
C HIS A 108 -5.52 -11.89 2.30
N PHE A 109 -4.24 -11.63 2.55
CA PHE A 109 -3.23 -12.68 2.73
C PHE A 109 -3.55 -13.54 3.96
N PRO A 110 -3.27 -14.86 3.95
CA PRO A 110 -3.59 -15.72 5.08
C PRO A 110 -2.73 -15.30 6.28
N HIS A 111 -3.36 -15.07 7.44
CA HIS A 111 -2.63 -14.61 8.62
C HIS A 111 -1.48 -15.57 8.95
N PRO A 112 -0.24 -15.09 9.17
CA PRO A 112 0.92 -15.96 9.37
C PRO A 112 0.78 -16.88 10.60
N ASP A 113 0.01 -16.46 11.60
CA ASP A 113 -0.30 -17.25 12.80
C ASP A 113 -1.64 -18.01 12.75
N ALA A 114 -2.37 -18.01 11.62
CA ALA A 114 -3.58 -18.82 11.50
C ALA A 114 -3.20 -20.31 11.44
N LYS A 115 -3.42 -21.02 12.55
CA LYS A 115 -3.42 -22.48 12.61
C LYS A 115 -4.81 -23.03 12.32
#